data_AF-A0A225E6U1-F1
#
_entry.id   AF-A0A225E6U1-F1
#
_cell.length_a   1.000
_cell.length_b   1.000
_cell.length_c   1.000
_cell.angle_alpha   90.00
_cell.angle_beta   90.00
_cell.angle_gamma   90.00
#
_symmetry.space_group_name_H-M   'P 1'
#
loop_
_entity.id
_entity.type
_entity.pdbx_description
1 polymer ?
#
loop_
_entity_poly.entity_id
_entity_poly.type
_entity_poly.pdbx_seq_one_letter_code
_entity_poly.pdbx_strand_id
1 'polypeptide(L)'
;MGRAKGIHLIKGKEPLLKQIICAVEYDTGELYFDRMGRISRTLAERETGWWRNGNVGLAATTLLNPEEELRLDVSSSRTVITSDLRTQPRVIEAEDVTRFAAEAQAAISIVTDELEIESFQRVGYRELYHFESESVEESERWVQSLGLMTASDALYKKFGPQHYAMNWSLVLIGDECRYRLSLSGTERVASIPVGDAEVNFRESGAKHLKRDDLLRTLKLDRARAVTPEVYSLLDVDAFLWDQIDTDFRIGDFITARATSMLKLLRECIAG
;
A
#
# COMPACT_ATOMS: atom_id res chain seq x y z
N MET A 1 -2.43 30.09 -15.16
CA MET A 1 -1.31 29.33 -14.55
C MET A 1 -1.40 29.48 -13.04
N GLY A 2 -2.18 28.63 -12.39
CA GLY A 2 -2.29 28.60 -10.93
C GLY A 2 -1.03 27.94 -10.36
N ARG A 3 -0.37 28.59 -9.40
CA ARG A 3 0.79 28.03 -8.70
C ARG A 3 0.34 26.75 -7.98
N ALA A 4 0.99 25.63 -8.30
CA ALA A 4 0.82 24.37 -7.59
C ALA A 4 1.04 24.58 -6.08
N LYS A 5 0.19 23.96 -5.24
CA LYS A 5 0.45 23.79 -3.81
C LYS A 5 1.89 23.29 -3.67
N GLY A 6 2.72 24.01 -2.92
CA GLY A 6 4.17 23.82 -2.91
C GLY A 6 4.54 22.37 -2.64
N ILE A 7 5.26 21.75 -3.57
CA ILE A 7 5.92 20.47 -3.33
C ILE A 7 6.92 20.71 -2.20
N HIS A 8 6.67 20.07 -1.05
CA HIS A 8 7.48 20.25 0.14
C HIS A 8 8.55 19.15 0.21
N LEU A 9 9.77 19.52 -0.18
CA LEU A 9 10.94 18.64 -0.24
C LEU A 9 11.42 18.22 1.16
N ILE A 10 11.97 17.00 1.27
CA ILE A 10 12.68 16.50 2.46
C ILE A 10 14.15 16.36 2.06
N LYS A 11 15.03 17.18 2.69
CA LYS A 11 16.45 17.26 2.34
C LYS A 11 16.69 17.35 0.81
N GLY A 12 15.87 18.14 0.12
CA GLY A 12 15.98 18.38 -1.32
C GLY A 12 15.35 17.32 -2.24
N LYS A 13 14.81 16.21 -1.71
CA LYS A 13 14.06 15.22 -2.52
C LYS A 13 12.55 15.34 -2.33
N GLU A 14 11.82 15.11 -3.40
CA GLU A 14 10.36 15.09 -3.42
C GLU A 14 9.83 13.72 -2.92
N PRO A 15 8.89 13.69 -1.97
CA PRO A 15 8.22 12.45 -1.58
C PRO A 15 7.12 12.08 -2.57
N LEU A 16 7.28 10.98 -3.29
CA LEU A 16 6.28 10.48 -4.24
C LEU A 16 5.45 9.38 -3.59
N LEU A 17 4.16 9.62 -3.31
CA LEU A 17 3.28 8.57 -2.78
C LEU A 17 2.97 7.56 -3.89
N LYS A 18 3.42 6.32 -3.70
CA LYS A 18 3.32 5.26 -4.73
C LYS A 18 2.42 4.11 -4.30
N GLN A 19 2.20 3.91 -3.02
CA GLN A 19 1.29 2.87 -2.55
C GLN A 19 0.61 3.29 -1.25
N ILE A 20 -0.68 2.97 -1.16
CA ILE A 20 -1.47 3.08 0.07
C ILE A 20 -2.14 1.74 0.36
N ILE A 21 -2.17 1.37 1.62
CA ILE A 21 -2.68 0.09 2.10
C ILE A 21 -3.55 0.36 3.31
N CYS A 22 -4.76 -0.21 3.33
CA CYS A 22 -5.55 -0.33 4.52
C CYS A 22 -5.69 -1.81 4.86
N ALA A 23 -5.42 -2.16 6.12
CA ALA A 23 -5.48 -3.53 6.59
C ALA A 23 -6.26 -3.62 7.89
N VAL A 24 -7.20 -4.55 7.96
CA VAL A 24 -7.90 -4.93 9.18
C VAL A 24 -7.56 -6.37 9.52
N GLU A 25 -7.23 -6.63 10.77
CA GLU A 25 -6.96 -7.96 11.32
C GLU A 25 -8.03 -8.28 12.35
N TYR A 26 -8.44 -9.55 12.43
CA TYR A 26 -9.53 -10.04 13.27
C TYR A 26 -9.24 -11.48 13.70
N ASP A 27 -9.77 -11.87 14.87
CA ASP A 27 -9.48 -13.16 15.50
C ASP A 27 -9.91 -14.36 14.64
N THR A 28 -11.13 -14.32 14.10
CA THR A 28 -11.66 -15.41 13.28
C THR A 28 -12.76 -14.89 12.38
N GLY A 29 -12.58 -15.02 11.07
CA GLY A 29 -13.63 -14.91 10.06
C GLY A 29 -13.95 -16.30 9.53
N GLU A 30 -15.23 -16.65 9.49
CA GLU A 30 -15.66 -17.97 9.02
C GLU A 30 -15.50 -18.08 7.49
N LEU A 31 -14.35 -18.59 7.02
CA LEU A 31 -14.13 -18.81 5.59
C LEU A 31 -14.90 -20.03 5.08
N TYR A 32 -16.19 -19.84 4.83
CA TYR A 32 -16.98 -20.76 4.02
C TYR A 32 -16.97 -20.31 2.55
N PHE A 33 -16.86 -21.25 1.61
CA PHE A 33 -16.91 -20.96 0.16
C PHE A 33 -18.11 -20.09 -0.23
N ASP A 34 -19.26 -20.32 0.41
CA ASP A 34 -20.47 -19.55 0.17
C ASP A 34 -20.32 -18.09 0.57
N ARG A 35 -19.67 -17.79 1.70
CA ARG A 35 -19.41 -16.42 2.16
C ARG A 35 -18.45 -15.70 1.22
N MET A 36 -17.38 -16.36 0.77
CA MET A 36 -16.46 -15.79 -0.23
C MET A 36 -17.14 -15.53 -1.59
N GLY A 37 -18.05 -16.43 -1.97
CA GLY A 37 -18.90 -16.28 -3.15
C GLY A 37 -19.83 -15.06 -3.05
N ARG A 38 -20.45 -14.86 -1.87
CA ARG A 38 -21.30 -13.70 -1.56
C ARG A 38 -20.52 -12.40 -1.53
N ILE A 39 -19.40 -12.31 -0.81
CA ILE A 39 -18.52 -11.13 -0.79
C ILE A 39 -18.21 -10.68 -2.21
N SER A 40 -17.72 -11.61 -3.04
CA SER A 40 -17.34 -11.28 -4.41
C SER A 40 -18.52 -10.84 -5.28
N ARG A 41 -19.70 -11.44 -5.07
CA ARG A 41 -20.92 -11.08 -5.80
C ARG A 41 -21.43 -9.72 -5.34
N THR A 42 -21.53 -9.50 -4.04
CA THR A 42 -21.97 -8.24 -3.43
C THR A 42 -21.06 -7.09 -3.87
N LEU A 43 -19.75 -7.29 -3.86
CA LEU A 43 -18.80 -6.30 -4.38
C LEU A 43 -19.02 -6.05 -5.87
N ALA A 44 -19.13 -7.09 -6.71
CA ALA A 44 -19.36 -6.92 -8.14
C ALA A 44 -20.71 -6.27 -8.50
N GLU A 45 -21.75 -6.45 -7.66
CA GLU A 45 -23.10 -5.94 -7.89
C GLU A 45 -23.33 -4.53 -7.31
N ARG A 46 -22.75 -4.24 -6.14
CA ARG A 46 -22.94 -2.95 -5.42
C ARG A 46 -21.89 -1.91 -5.79
N GLU A 47 -20.65 -2.35 -5.99
CA GLU A 47 -19.50 -1.50 -6.29
C GLU A 47 -19.00 -1.84 -7.69
N THR A 48 -19.41 -1.05 -8.69
CA THR A 48 -19.06 -1.33 -10.08
C THR A 48 -17.55 -1.34 -10.26
N GLY A 49 -16.99 -2.45 -10.77
CA GLY A 49 -15.57 -2.54 -11.12
C GLY A 49 -14.79 -3.67 -10.43
N TRP A 50 -15.31 -4.22 -9.32
CA TRP A 50 -14.65 -5.34 -8.64
C TRP A 50 -14.83 -6.66 -9.40
N TRP A 51 -13.70 -7.29 -9.73
CA TRP A 51 -13.66 -8.60 -10.37
C TRP A 51 -12.75 -9.58 -9.62
N ARG A 52 -12.97 -10.88 -9.84
CA ARG A 52 -12.15 -11.93 -9.24
C ARG A 52 -10.85 -12.10 -10.03
N ASN A 53 -9.72 -12.17 -9.33
CA ASN A 53 -8.44 -12.56 -9.91
C ASN A 53 -8.07 -13.98 -9.48
N GLY A 54 -8.01 -14.91 -10.42
CA GLY A 54 -7.57 -16.29 -10.17
C GLY A 54 -8.61 -17.21 -9.51
N ASN A 55 -8.10 -18.30 -8.91
CA ASN A 55 -8.91 -19.34 -8.26
C ASN A 55 -9.26 -18.94 -6.81
N VAL A 56 -10.55 -19.03 -6.46
CA VAL A 56 -11.03 -18.92 -5.08
C VAL A 56 -10.50 -20.12 -4.29
N GLY A 57 -9.53 -19.88 -3.42
CA GLY A 57 -9.03 -20.88 -2.47
C GLY A 57 -9.77 -20.77 -1.14
N LEU A 58 -9.81 -21.86 -0.38
CA LEU A 58 -10.31 -21.86 1.01
C LEU A 58 -9.51 -20.95 1.94
N ALA A 59 -8.27 -20.61 1.59
CA ALA A 59 -7.36 -19.85 2.44
C ALA A 59 -7.42 -18.33 2.22
N ALA A 60 -7.70 -17.90 0.99
CA ALA A 60 -7.74 -16.49 0.63
C ALA A 60 -8.47 -16.28 -0.70
N THR A 61 -9.04 -15.08 -0.87
CA THR A 61 -9.57 -14.60 -2.15
C THR A 61 -8.97 -13.24 -2.46
N THR A 62 -8.63 -13.02 -3.72
CA THR A 62 -8.17 -11.73 -4.23
C THR A 62 -9.18 -11.20 -5.24
N LEU A 63 -9.63 -9.97 -5.00
CA LEU A 63 -10.46 -9.18 -5.89
C LEU A 63 -9.64 -8.00 -6.40
N LEU A 64 -9.89 -7.58 -7.63
CA LEU A 64 -9.26 -6.40 -8.23
C LEU A 64 -10.34 -5.45 -8.73
N ASN A 65 -10.12 -4.16 -8.55
CA ASN A 65 -10.86 -3.10 -9.24
C ASN A 65 -9.85 -2.31 -10.07
N PRO A 66 -9.70 -2.59 -11.38
CA PRO A 66 -8.69 -1.95 -12.22
C PRO A 66 -9.07 -0.56 -12.70
N GLU A 67 -10.35 -0.19 -12.61
CA GLU A 67 -10.77 1.18 -12.89
C GLU A 67 -10.19 2.12 -11.82
N GLU A 68 -10.30 1.70 -10.55
CA GLU A 68 -9.74 2.41 -9.39
C GLU A 68 -8.31 2.00 -9.03
N GLU A 69 -7.73 1.04 -9.77
CA GLU A 69 -6.40 0.49 -9.52
C GLU A 69 -6.22 -0.08 -8.09
N LEU A 70 -7.25 -0.76 -7.60
CA LEU A 70 -7.31 -1.36 -6.28
C LEU A 70 -7.21 -2.89 -6.32
N ARG A 71 -6.66 -3.43 -5.25
CA ARG A 71 -6.61 -4.87 -4.94
C ARG A 71 -7.14 -5.09 -3.54
N LEU A 72 -8.03 -6.05 -3.39
CA LEU A 72 -8.59 -6.49 -2.11
C LEU A 72 -8.22 -7.96 -1.89
N ASP A 73 -7.45 -8.23 -0.84
CA ASP A 73 -7.12 -9.57 -0.38
C ASP A 73 -7.90 -9.87 0.90
N VAL A 74 -8.65 -10.96 0.90
CA VAL A 74 -9.48 -11.41 2.04
C VAL A 74 -9.02 -12.79 2.47
N SER A 75 -8.74 -12.95 3.76
CA SER A 75 -8.41 -14.24 4.41
C SER A 75 -9.24 -14.42 5.69
N SER A 76 -8.98 -15.52 6.42
CA SER A 76 -9.71 -15.90 7.63
C SER A 76 -9.42 -15.00 8.83
N SER A 77 -8.38 -14.19 8.77
CA SER A 77 -7.94 -13.37 9.90
C SER A 77 -7.58 -11.95 9.49
N ARG A 78 -7.70 -11.62 8.21
CA ARG A 78 -7.22 -10.35 7.68
C ARG A 78 -7.88 -9.98 6.37
N THR A 79 -8.20 -8.70 6.23
CA THR A 79 -8.61 -8.07 4.98
C THR A 79 -7.69 -6.92 4.66
N VAL A 80 -7.22 -6.84 3.41
CA VAL A 80 -6.27 -5.82 2.94
C VAL A 80 -6.77 -5.23 1.66
N ILE A 81 -6.93 -3.91 1.62
CA ILE A 81 -7.13 -3.16 0.38
C ILE A 81 -5.88 -2.35 0.07
N THR A 82 -5.44 -2.38 -1.18
CA THR A 82 -4.19 -1.77 -1.63
C THR A 82 -4.41 -1.03 -2.95
N SER A 83 -3.90 0.20 -3.06
CA SER A 83 -3.62 0.84 -4.33
C SER A 83 -2.10 0.85 -4.54
N ASP A 84 -1.63 0.31 -5.66
CA ASP A 84 -0.19 0.14 -5.94
C ASP A 84 0.20 0.73 -7.30
N LEU A 85 0.84 1.89 -7.25
CA LEU A 85 1.35 2.63 -8.39
C LEU A 85 2.87 2.61 -8.48
N ARG A 86 3.54 1.73 -7.72
CA ARG A 86 5.02 1.65 -7.67
C ARG A 86 5.66 1.41 -9.04
N THR A 87 4.90 0.88 -9.98
CA THR A 87 5.35 0.58 -11.35
C THR A 87 4.76 1.54 -12.39
N GLN A 88 4.10 2.60 -11.96
CA GLN A 88 3.46 3.58 -12.82
C GLN A 88 4.16 4.95 -12.69
N PRO A 89 4.18 5.75 -13.77
CA PRO A 89 4.79 7.09 -13.74
C PRO A 89 3.97 8.09 -12.93
N ARG A 90 2.68 7.82 -12.65
CA ARG A 90 1.83 8.70 -11.84
C ARG A 90 2.13 8.55 -10.34
N VAL A 91 1.64 9.48 -9.54
CA VAL A 91 1.63 9.42 -8.07
C VAL A 91 0.20 9.35 -7.56
N ILE A 92 0.04 8.96 -6.29
CA ILE A 92 -1.25 9.00 -5.60
C ILE A 92 -1.47 10.43 -5.11
N GLU A 93 -2.53 11.07 -5.60
CA GLU A 93 -2.94 12.41 -5.22
C GLU A 93 -3.97 12.39 -4.06
N ALA A 94 -4.25 13.54 -3.45
CA ALA A 94 -5.22 13.64 -2.36
C ALA A 94 -6.64 13.15 -2.75
N GLU A 95 -7.03 13.34 -4.01
CA GLU A 95 -8.29 12.82 -4.55
C GLU A 95 -8.29 11.29 -4.65
N ASP A 96 -7.15 10.68 -5.02
CA ASP A 96 -7.00 9.21 -5.01
C ASP A 96 -7.14 8.67 -3.59
N VAL A 97 -6.54 9.33 -2.59
CA VAL A 97 -6.67 8.93 -1.18
C VAL A 97 -8.12 9.01 -0.70
N THR A 98 -8.85 10.04 -1.11
CA THR A 98 -10.27 10.22 -0.73
C THR A 98 -11.13 9.11 -1.34
N ARG A 99 -10.92 8.78 -2.63
CA ARG A 99 -11.58 7.63 -3.27
C ARG A 99 -11.22 6.32 -2.59
N PHE A 100 -9.93 6.10 -2.34
CA PHE A 100 -9.44 4.92 -1.62
C PHE A 100 -10.09 4.77 -0.24
N ALA A 101 -10.25 5.86 0.52
CA ALA A 101 -10.89 5.82 1.83
C ALA A 101 -12.37 5.37 1.75
N ALA A 102 -13.11 5.87 0.75
CA ALA A 102 -14.49 5.47 0.52
C ALA A 102 -14.59 3.99 0.10
N GLU A 103 -13.76 3.56 -0.84
CA GLU A 103 -13.70 2.17 -1.32
C GLU A 103 -13.28 1.21 -0.20
N ALA A 104 -12.28 1.58 0.60
CA ALA A 104 -11.84 0.80 1.75
C ALA A 104 -12.97 0.63 2.77
N GLN A 105 -13.69 1.70 3.10
CA GLN A 105 -14.84 1.62 3.99
C GLN A 105 -15.92 0.69 3.43
N ALA A 106 -16.32 0.87 2.18
CA ALA A 106 -17.38 0.08 1.55
C ALA A 106 -17.00 -1.41 1.49
N ALA A 107 -15.80 -1.71 0.99
CA ALA A 107 -15.33 -3.07 0.81
C ALA A 107 -15.15 -3.80 2.15
N ILE A 108 -14.53 -3.16 3.14
CA ILE A 108 -14.32 -3.80 4.45
C ILE A 108 -15.65 -4.00 5.18
N SER A 109 -16.62 -3.09 5.03
CA SER A 109 -17.96 -3.28 5.63
C SER A 109 -18.65 -4.53 5.05
N ILE A 110 -18.59 -4.73 3.72
CA ILE A 110 -19.15 -5.94 3.08
C ILE A 110 -18.46 -7.20 3.59
N VAL A 111 -17.12 -7.19 3.72
CA VAL A 111 -16.38 -8.35 4.23
C VAL A 111 -16.72 -8.63 5.69
N THR A 112 -16.85 -7.59 6.50
CA THR A 112 -17.21 -7.69 7.92
C THR A 112 -18.58 -8.33 8.10
N ASP A 113 -19.58 -7.86 7.33
CA ASP A 113 -20.95 -8.41 7.36
C ASP A 113 -20.99 -9.88 6.94
N GLU A 114 -20.34 -10.23 5.83
CA GLU A 114 -20.41 -11.59 5.27
C GLU A 114 -19.56 -12.60 6.03
N LEU A 115 -18.45 -12.17 6.65
CA LEU A 115 -17.63 -13.03 7.52
C LEU A 115 -18.09 -13.03 8.99
N GLU A 116 -19.13 -12.26 9.32
CA GLU A 116 -19.67 -12.10 10.69
C GLU A 116 -18.58 -11.73 11.70
N ILE A 117 -17.72 -10.78 11.33
CA ILE A 117 -16.63 -10.32 12.18
C ILE A 117 -17.23 -9.52 13.35
N GLU A 118 -16.87 -9.90 14.57
CA GLU A 118 -17.39 -9.23 15.79
C GLU A 118 -16.53 -8.04 16.22
N SER A 119 -15.22 -8.11 16.00
CA SER A 119 -14.28 -7.03 16.34
C SER A 119 -13.00 -7.13 15.49
N PHE A 120 -12.30 -6.00 15.35
CA PHE A 120 -10.97 -5.97 14.77
C PHE A 120 -9.92 -5.98 15.88
N GLN A 121 -8.87 -6.80 15.71
CA GLN A 121 -7.68 -6.74 16.55
C GLN A 121 -6.79 -5.55 16.19
N ARG A 122 -6.78 -5.20 14.90
CA ARG A 122 -5.91 -4.14 14.36
C ARG A 122 -6.58 -3.48 13.16
N VAL A 123 -6.54 -2.16 13.10
CA VAL A 123 -6.93 -1.37 11.91
C VAL A 123 -5.74 -0.50 11.53
N GLY A 124 -5.27 -0.61 10.29
CA GLY A 124 -4.10 0.09 9.77
C GLY A 124 -4.37 0.89 8.53
N TYR A 125 -3.66 2.00 8.42
CA TYR A 125 -3.49 2.76 7.20
C TYR A 125 -2.00 3.04 6.99
N ARG A 126 -1.48 2.57 5.86
CA ARG A 126 -0.06 2.57 5.54
C ARG A 126 0.20 3.24 4.20
N GLU A 127 1.18 4.11 4.16
CA GLU A 127 1.62 4.89 3.01
C GLU A 127 3.08 4.58 2.68
N LEU A 128 3.38 4.38 1.41
CA LEU A 128 4.74 4.13 0.92
C LEU A 128 5.15 5.26 -0.03
N TYR A 129 6.12 6.04 0.42
CA TYR A 129 6.70 7.14 -0.33
C TYR A 129 8.04 6.74 -0.92
N HIS A 130 8.22 7.06 -2.20
CA HIS A 130 9.47 6.86 -2.92
C HIS A 130 10.22 8.18 -3.03
N PHE A 131 11.53 8.11 -2.83
CA PHE A 131 12.47 9.20 -3.08
C PHE A 131 13.45 8.74 -4.15
N GLU A 132 13.24 9.18 -5.39
CA GLU A 132 14.06 8.77 -6.54
C GLU A 132 15.54 9.11 -6.35
N SER A 133 16.41 8.23 -6.81
CA SER A 133 17.87 8.38 -6.78
C SER A 133 18.49 7.77 -8.04
N GLU A 134 19.60 8.33 -8.48
CA GLU A 134 20.36 7.87 -9.65
C GLU A 134 21.15 6.58 -9.35
N SER A 135 21.49 6.36 -8.08
CA SER A 135 22.27 5.20 -7.65
C SER A 135 21.94 4.78 -6.21
N VAL A 136 22.31 3.53 -5.87
CA VAL A 136 22.14 2.99 -4.52
C VAL A 136 22.95 3.83 -3.52
N GLU A 137 24.16 4.22 -3.91
CA GLU A 137 25.05 5.05 -3.10
C GLU A 137 24.48 6.45 -2.87
N GLU A 138 23.76 7.03 -3.83
CA GLU A 138 23.06 8.30 -3.62
C GLU A 138 21.89 8.12 -2.64
N SER A 139 21.10 7.07 -2.81
CA SER A 139 19.95 6.77 -1.94
C SER A 139 20.38 6.55 -0.49
N GLU A 140 21.42 5.74 -0.26
CA GLU A 140 21.99 5.51 1.09
C GLU A 140 22.58 6.79 1.69
N ARG A 141 23.29 7.60 0.88
CA ARG A 141 23.81 8.91 1.34
C ARG A 141 22.68 9.86 1.72
N TRP A 142 21.58 9.86 0.97
CA TRP A 142 20.42 10.69 1.28
C TRP A 142 19.78 10.26 2.60
N VAL A 143 19.53 8.96 2.79
CA VAL A 143 19.01 8.40 4.06
C VAL A 143 19.91 8.76 5.24
N GLN A 144 21.24 8.67 5.09
CA GLN A 144 22.20 9.11 6.11
C GLN A 144 22.11 10.61 6.41
N SER A 145 21.90 11.44 5.38
CA SER A 145 21.83 12.89 5.53
C SER A 145 20.62 13.39 6.34
N LEU A 146 19.63 12.51 6.57
CA LEU A 146 18.47 12.82 7.40
C LEU A 146 18.84 12.94 8.89
N GLY A 147 19.97 12.37 9.32
CA GLY A 147 20.44 12.49 10.71
C GLY A 147 19.61 11.73 11.75
N LEU A 148 18.68 10.87 11.32
CA LEU A 148 17.80 10.09 12.20
C LEU A 148 18.56 9.00 13.00
N MET A 149 19.69 8.54 12.46
CA MET A 149 20.62 7.64 13.13
C MET A 149 22.05 7.95 12.67
N THR A 150 22.97 7.95 13.62
CA THR A 150 24.41 7.98 13.34
C THR A 150 25.06 6.74 13.95
N ALA A 151 25.76 5.94 13.13
CA ALA A 151 26.65 4.94 13.69
C ALA A 151 27.78 5.65 14.47
N SER A 152 28.28 5.02 15.53
CA SER A 152 29.35 5.63 16.32
C SER A 152 30.66 5.67 15.52
N ASP A 153 31.49 6.68 15.75
CA ASP A 153 32.83 6.78 15.17
C ASP A 153 33.68 5.53 15.44
N ALA A 154 33.44 4.85 16.57
CA ALA A 154 34.11 3.60 16.92
C ALA A 154 33.75 2.45 15.96
N LEU A 155 32.48 2.37 15.52
CA LEU A 155 32.05 1.38 14.51
C LEU A 155 32.66 1.70 13.16
N TYR A 156 32.65 2.97 12.74
CA TYR A 156 33.27 3.42 11.49
C TYR A 156 34.78 3.14 11.45
N LYS A 157 35.49 3.39 12.54
CA LYS A 157 36.92 3.08 12.64
C LYS A 157 37.20 1.59 12.53
N LYS A 158 36.29 0.72 13.00
CA LYS A 158 36.49 -0.73 13.06
C LYS A 158 36.11 -1.44 11.75
N PHE A 159 35.07 -0.98 11.06
CA PHE A 159 34.52 -1.64 9.87
C PHE A 159 34.71 -0.83 8.58
N GLY A 160 35.25 0.39 8.67
CA GLY A 160 35.39 1.32 7.56
C GLY A 160 34.19 2.27 7.44
N PRO A 161 34.33 3.34 6.64
CA PRO A 161 33.28 4.36 6.46
C PRO A 161 32.12 3.90 5.57
N GLN A 162 32.23 2.74 4.93
CA GLN A 162 31.26 2.27 3.95
C GLN A 162 30.17 1.44 4.61
N HIS A 163 28.92 1.74 4.28
CA HIS A 163 27.76 0.93 4.64
C HIS A 163 27.13 0.35 3.38
N TYR A 164 26.60 -0.86 3.51
CA TYR A 164 25.92 -1.54 2.42
C TYR A 164 24.44 -1.16 2.33
N ALA A 165 23.75 -1.07 3.47
CA ALA A 165 22.36 -0.65 3.56
C ALA A 165 22.07 -0.11 4.97
N MET A 166 21.37 1.02 5.07
CA MET A 166 20.85 1.56 6.33
C MET A 166 19.33 1.49 6.36
N ASN A 167 18.82 0.77 7.36
CA ASN A 167 17.39 0.66 7.63
C ASN A 167 17.11 1.26 9.01
N TRP A 168 16.17 2.19 9.06
CA TRP A 168 15.67 2.80 10.28
C TRP A 168 14.22 2.38 10.48
N SER A 169 13.85 2.06 11.72
CA SER A 169 12.47 1.79 12.08
C SER A 169 12.20 2.36 13.47
N LEU A 170 11.09 3.07 13.60
CA LEU A 170 10.65 3.71 14.82
C LEU A 170 9.16 3.43 15.01
N VAL A 171 8.79 2.98 16.20
CA VAL A 171 7.39 2.87 16.63
C VAL A 171 7.12 3.93 17.68
N LEU A 172 6.14 4.79 17.40
CA LEU A 172 5.65 5.82 18.30
C LEU A 172 4.27 5.42 18.81
N ILE A 173 4.05 5.62 20.11
CA ILE A 173 2.75 5.42 20.76
C ILE A 173 2.17 6.81 20.97
N GLY A 174 1.17 7.19 20.17
CA GLY A 174 0.40 8.41 20.36
C GLY A 174 -0.87 8.16 21.17
N ASP A 175 -1.52 9.25 21.56
CA ASP A 175 -2.76 9.19 22.37
C ASP A 175 -3.93 8.56 21.59
N GLU A 176 -4.00 8.81 20.28
CA GLU A 176 -5.10 8.34 19.43
C GLU A 176 -4.77 7.04 18.70
N CYS A 177 -3.53 6.86 18.26
CA CYS A 177 -3.09 5.67 17.55
C CYS A 177 -1.56 5.50 17.64
N ARG A 178 -1.08 4.34 17.20
CA ARG A 178 0.34 4.03 17.09
C ARG A 178 0.81 4.32 15.67
N TYR A 179 2.07 4.70 15.54
CA TYR A 179 2.72 4.99 14.26
C TYR A 179 3.97 4.14 14.13
N ARG A 180 4.17 3.50 12.98
CA ARG A 180 5.44 2.91 12.60
C ARG A 180 5.99 3.69 11.41
N LEU A 181 7.19 4.21 11.56
CA LEU A 181 7.96 4.83 10.49
C LEU A 181 9.14 3.92 10.19
N SER A 182 9.31 3.53 8.94
CA SER A 182 10.44 2.77 8.48
C SER A 182 11.04 3.46 7.28
N LEU A 183 12.36 3.58 7.24
CA LEU A 183 13.09 4.19 6.15
C LEU A 183 14.22 3.25 5.72
N SER A 184 14.31 2.98 4.43
CA SER A 184 15.37 2.16 3.86
C SER A 184 15.94 2.84 2.61
N GLY A 185 17.26 2.73 2.44
CA GLY A 185 17.95 3.30 1.29
C GLY A 185 17.83 2.49 0.01
N THR A 186 17.31 1.25 0.02
CA THR A 186 17.13 0.52 -1.24
C THR A 186 15.98 -0.48 -1.19
N GLU A 187 15.02 -0.32 -2.10
CA GLU A 187 14.22 -1.44 -2.62
C GLU A 187 14.33 -1.45 -4.15
N ARG A 188 15.04 -2.43 -4.73
CA ARG A 188 14.97 -2.69 -6.17
C ARG A 188 13.70 -3.50 -6.41
N VAL A 189 12.67 -2.91 -7.02
CA VAL A 189 11.58 -3.71 -7.59
C VAL A 189 12.08 -4.26 -8.92
N ALA A 190 12.87 -5.32 -8.86
CA ALA A 190 13.06 -6.19 -10.01
C ALA A 190 11.84 -7.12 -10.05
N SER A 191 10.79 -6.74 -10.80
CA SER A 191 9.81 -7.74 -11.21
C SER A 191 10.46 -8.60 -12.28
N ILE A 192 11.06 -9.73 -11.89
CA ILE A 192 11.38 -10.81 -12.82
C ILE A 192 10.05 -11.52 -13.07
N PRO A 193 9.43 -11.42 -14.27
CA PRO A 193 8.27 -12.26 -14.56
C PRO A 193 8.73 -13.73 -14.49
N VAL A 194 8.19 -14.48 -13.53
CA VAL A 194 8.38 -15.93 -13.43
C VAL A 194 7.04 -16.59 -13.76
N GLY A 195 6.97 -17.17 -14.95
CA GLY A 195 5.86 -18.00 -15.41
C GLY A 195 4.85 -17.24 -16.28
N ASP A 196 4.62 -17.78 -17.48
CA ASP A 196 3.47 -17.42 -18.29
C ASP A 196 2.19 -17.74 -17.50
N ALA A 197 1.52 -16.71 -16.99
CA ALA A 197 0.15 -16.85 -16.55
C ALA A 197 -0.71 -17.12 -17.79
N GLU A 198 -0.81 -18.40 -18.19
CA GLU A 198 -1.84 -18.84 -19.12
C GLU A 198 -3.20 -18.65 -18.45
N VAL A 199 -3.82 -17.51 -18.72
CA VAL A 199 -5.22 -17.29 -18.36
C VAL A 199 -6.09 -18.12 -19.30
N ASN A 200 -6.45 -19.32 -18.86
CA ASN A 200 -7.40 -20.18 -19.57
C ASN A 200 -8.82 -19.59 -19.48
N PHE A 201 -9.22 -18.78 -20.46
CA PHE A 201 -10.60 -18.31 -20.59
C PHE A 201 -11.48 -19.39 -21.24
N ARG A 202 -12.53 -19.85 -20.55
CA ARG A 202 -13.67 -20.49 -21.22
C ARG A 202 -14.52 -19.40 -21.85
N GLU A 203 -14.52 -19.36 -23.19
CA GLU A 203 -15.33 -18.47 -24.01
C GLU A 203 -16.83 -18.77 -23.86
N SER A 204 -17.47 -18.16 -22.87
CA SER A 204 -18.92 -17.98 -22.90
C SER A 204 -19.34 -16.72 -22.14
N GLY A 205 -19.48 -15.60 -22.86
CA GLY A 205 -20.47 -14.58 -22.50
C GLY A 205 -20.03 -13.14 -22.16
N ALA A 206 -18.93 -12.60 -22.68
CA ALA A 206 -18.66 -11.15 -22.54
C ALA A 206 -17.91 -10.59 -23.75
N LYS A 207 -18.65 -10.09 -24.74
CA LYS A 207 -18.10 -9.87 -26.09
C LYS A 207 -17.31 -8.57 -26.33
N HIS A 208 -17.37 -7.52 -25.51
CA HIS A 208 -16.73 -6.25 -25.93
C HIS A 208 -16.01 -5.37 -24.88
N LEU A 209 -16.00 -5.67 -23.58
CA LEU A 209 -15.18 -4.87 -22.61
C LEU A 209 -13.84 -5.53 -22.20
N LYS A 210 -13.74 -6.86 -22.21
CA LYS A 210 -12.66 -7.55 -21.46
C LYS A 210 -11.29 -7.64 -22.18
N ARG A 211 -11.23 -7.40 -23.49
CA ARG A 211 -9.99 -7.52 -24.27
C ARG A 211 -9.09 -6.30 -24.08
N ASP A 212 -9.68 -5.11 -24.04
CA ASP A 212 -8.92 -3.86 -23.89
C ASP A 212 -8.37 -3.73 -22.47
N ASP A 213 -9.12 -4.20 -21.48
CA ASP A 213 -8.66 -4.29 -20.09
C ASP A 213 -7.52 -5.30 -19.91
N LEU A 214 -7.60 -6.48 -20.53
CA LEU A 214 -6.53 -7.47 -20.51
C LEU A 214 -5.26 -6.93 -21.20
N LEU A 215 -5.43 -6.22 -22.31
CA LEU A 215 -4.32 -5.57 -23.02
C LEU A 215 -3.72 -4.42 -22.19
N ARG A 216 -4.53 -3.73 -21.37
CA ARG A 216 -4.04 -2.72 -20.42
C ARG A 216 -3.22 -3.37 -19.30
N THR A 217 -3.67 -4.48 -18.73
CA THR A 217 -2.92 -5.25 -17.72
C THR A 217 -1.60 -5.78 -18.27
N LEU A 218 -1.61 -6.37 -19.47
CA LEU A 218 -0.38 -6.84 -20.15
C LEU A 218 0.57 -5.70 -20.55
N LYS A 219 0.04 -4.51 -20.86
CA LYS A 219 0.85 -3.30 -21.11
C LYS A 219 1.44 -2.76 -19.82
N LEU A 220 0.71 -2.78 -18.70
CA LEU A 220 1.23 -2.42 -17.38
C LEU A 220 2.33 -3.40 -16.95
N ASP A 221 2.17 -4.70 -17.22
CA ASP A 221 3.20 -5.73 -16.99
C ASP A 221 4.44 -5.60 -17.89
N ARG A 222 4.28 -5.06 -19.11
CA ARG A 222 5.41 -4.71 -19.97
C ARG A 222 6.06 -3.36 -19.61
N ALA A 223 5.29 -2.39 -19.12
CA ALA A 223 5.80 -1.13 -18.62
C ALA A 223 6.64 -1.34 -17.34
N ARG A 224 6.26 -2.33 -16.51
CA ARG A 224 7.05 -2.86 -15.38
C ARG A 224 8.47 -3.33 -15.75
N ALA A 225 8.74 -3.61 -17.04
CA ALA A 225 10.05 -4.05 -17.53
C ALA A 225 10.99 -2.88 -17.92
N VAL A 226 10.56 -1.62 -17.81
CA VAL A 226 11.34 -0.46 -18.26
C VAL A 226 11.85 0.33 -17.05
N THR A 227 13.12 0.09 -16.74
CA THR A 227 14.01 0.82 -15.79
C THR A 227 13.88 0.40 -14.32
N PRO A 228 14.94 -0.14 -13.70
CA PRO A 228 14.99 -0.20 -12.24
C PRO A 228 15.12 1.23 -11.71
N GLU A 229 14.03 1.76 -11.13
CA GLU A 229 14.10 2.97 -10.32
C GLU A 229 14.82 2.62 -9.01
N VAL A 230 15.96 3.24 -8.76
CA VAL A 230 16.55 3.23 -7.42
C VAL A 230 15.85 4.31 -6.61
N TYR A 231 15.29 3.94 -5.47
CA TYR A 231 14.66 4.90 -4.57
C TYR A 231 14.92 4.53 -3.12
N SER A 232 14.90 5.54 -2.27
CA SER A 232 14.71 5.34 -0.84
C SER A 232 13.22 5.14 -0.57
N LEU A 233 12.88 4.18 0.28
CA LEU A 233 11.50 3.92 0.68
C LEU A 233 11.27 4.47 2.07
N LEU A 234 10.29 5.35 2.20
CA LEU A 234 9.68 5.68 3.48
C LEU A 234 8.34 4.96 3.57
N ASP A 235 8.28 4.04 4.51
CA ASP A 235 7.09 3.27 4.87
C ASP A 235 6.52 3.81 6.17
N VAL A 236 5.26 4.23 6.12
CA VAL A 236 4.59 4.93 7.21
C VAL A 236 3.27 4.25 7.51
N ASP A 237 3.08 3.71 8.71
CA ASP A 237 1.89 2.93 9.10
C ASP A 237 1.25 3.53 10.37
N ALA A 238 0.04 4.07 10.25
CA ALA A 238 -0.81 4.50 11.36
C ALA A 238 -1.75 3.35 11.70
N PHE A 239 -1.79 2.94 12.96
CA PHE A 239 -2.63 1.82 13.34
C PHE A 239 -3.20 1.90 14.75
N LEU A 240 -4.42 1.40 14.86
CA LEU A 240 -5.08 1.05 16.09
C LEU A 240 -4.83 -0.42 16.38
N TRP A 241 -4.81 -0.78 17.65
CA TRP A 241 -4.55 -2.13 18.12
C TRP A 241 -5.28 -2.32 19.46
N ASP A 242 -5.74 -3.55 19.70
CA ASP A 242 -6.58 -4.02 20.81
C ASP A 242 -8.09 -3.73 20.63
N GLN A 243 -8.86 -4.78 20.29
CA GLN A 243 -10.34 -4.84 20.29
C GLN A 243 -11.07 -3.56 19.86
N ILE A 244 -11.11 -3.35 18.55
CA ILE A 244 -11.75 -2.22 17.89
C ILE A 244 -13.12 -2.68 17.38
N ASP A 245 -14.16 -1.90 17.67
CA ASP A 245 -15.53 -2.19 17.23
C ASP A 245 -15.65 -2.15 15.69
N THR A 246 -16.55 -2.98 15.15
CA THR A 246 -16.75 -3.08 13.70
C THR A 246 -17.53 -1.92 13.09
N ASP A 247 -18.16 -1.07 13.92
CA ASP A 247 -18.76 0.20 13.50
C ASP A 247 -17.72 1.33 13.33
N PHE A 248 -16.45 1.04 13.62
CA PHE A 248 -15.34 1.96 13.43
C PHE A 248 -15.28 2.47 11.98
N ARG A 249 -15.23 3.81 11.84
CA ARG A 249 -15.19 4.49 10.54
C ARG A 249 -13.78 4.49 9.97
N ILE A 250 -13.43 3.40 9.29
CA ILE A 250 -12.14 3.22 8.59
C ILE A 250 -11.87 4.34 7.60
N GLY A 251 -12.88 4.79 6.84
CA GLY A 251 -12.73 5.89 5.88
C GLY A 251 -12.33 7.22 6.55
N ASP A 252 -12.91 7.51 7.71
CA ASP A 252 -12.58 8.70 8.50
C ASP A 252 -11.16 8.59 9.06
N PHE A 253 -10.77 7.41 9.53
CA PHE A 253 -9.41 7.13 10.01
C PHE A 253 -8.36 7.35 8.91
N ILE A 254 -8.58 6.82 7.70
CA ILE A 254 -7.68 7.02 6.56
C ILE A 254 -7.56 8.51 6.24
N THR A 255 -8.69 9.20 6.09
CA THR A 255 -8.75 10.63 5.75
C THR A 255 -8.01 11.49 6.78
N ALA A 256 -8.19 11.19 8.07
CA ALA A 256 -7.52 11.90 9.16
C ALA A 256 -6.00 11.69 9.14
N ARG A 257 -5.52 10.50 8.78
CA ARG A 257 -4.08 10.17 8.87
C ARG A 257 -3.28 10.54 7.64
N ALA A 258 -3.87 10.51 6.44
CA ALA A 258 -3.16 10.76 5.18
C ALA A 258 -2.38 12.09 5.09
N THR A 259 -2.83 13.13 5.80
CA THR A 259 -2.14 14.43 5.78
C THR A 259 -1.15 14.63 6.94
N SER A 260 -1.23 13.79 7.97
CA SER A 260 -0.49 13.99 9.21
C SER A 260 0.93 13.42 9.17
N MET A 261 1.15 12.35 8.39
CA MET A 261 2.31 11.50 8.61
C MET A 261 3.61 12.03 7.98
N LEU A 262 3.57 12.53 6.73
CA LEU A 262 4.70 13.25 6.13
C LEU A 262 5.06 14.52 6.91
N LYS A 263 4.04 15.19 7.47
CA LYS A 263 4.24 16.39 8.29
C LYS A 263 5.03 16.06 9.56
N LEU A 264 4.65 15.00 10.26
CA LEU A 264 5.37 14.53 11.47
C LEU A 264 6.83 14.19 11.16
N LEU A 265 7.10 13.48 10.06
CA LEU A 265 8.49 13.18 9.68
C LEU A 265 9.31 14.45 9.40
N ARG A 266 8.72 15.46 8.75
CA ARG A 266 9.40 16.74 8.50
C ARG A 266 9.75 17.46 9.80
N GLU A 267 8.84 17.47 10.76
CA GLU A 267 9.07 18.05 12.08
C GLU A 267 10.23 17.35 12.80
N CYS A 268 10.33 16.01 12.70
CA CYS A 268 11.43 15.24 13.26
C CYS A 268 12.79 15.47 12.58
N ILE A 269 12.82 15.73 11.27
CA ILE A 269 14.08 15.95 10.52
C ILE A 269 14.56 17.42 10.61
N ALA A 270 13.66 18.36 10.90
CA ALA A 270 13.97 19.79 10.99
C ALA A 270 14.50 20.22 12.38
N GLY A 271 14.23 19.44 13.43
CA GLY A 271 14.75 19.66 14.79
C GLY A 271 16.17 19.13 14.97
#